data_AF-A0A0J6F9N3-F1
#
_entry.id   AF-A0A0J6F9N3-F1
#
_cell.length_a   1.000
_cell.length_b   1.000
_cell.length_c   1.000
_cell.angle_alpha   90.00
_cell.angle_beta   90.00
_cell.angle_gamma   90.00
#
_symmetry.space_group_name_H-M   'P 1'
#
loop_
_entity.id
_entity.type
_entity.pdbx_description
1 polymer ?
#
loop_
_entity_poly.entity_id
_entity_poly.type
_entity_poly.pdbx_seq_one_letter_code
_entity_poly.pdbx_strand_id
1 'polypeptide(L)'
;MILEMRELQPPQGMGVASVDGGSLFDCRVPGSSLRFGPFRTVQDFHQHLRRGMEFDSRLDPQIQNLIQQQSKSWPLVFTHGDLSSLNILVRGDDIVGIIDWETAGWYPSYWEYTSAHQVNPQNSFWVNEIDNFLQSMPEELAMERIRQKYFGDI
;
A
#
# COMPACT_ATOMS: atom_id res chain seq x y z
N MET A 1 6.87 14.65 9.29
CA MET A 1 6.10 13.42 9.55
C MET A 1 6.15 12.42 8.39
N ILE A 2 5.42 12.59 7.28
CA ILE A 2 5.52 11.59 6.18
C ILE A 2 6.92 11.52 5.58
N LEU A 3 7.56 12.67 5.33
CA LEU A 3 8.94 12.70 4.84
C LEU A 3 9.91 11.99 5.80
N GLU A 4 9.72 12.16 7.12
CA GLU A 4 10.54 11.47 8.13
C GLU A 4 10.36 9.95 8.07
N MET A 5 9.14 9.47 7.83
CA MET A 5 8.90 8.04 7.60
C MET A 5 9.61 7.54 6.34
N ARG A 6 9.67 8.36 5.28
CA ARG A 6 10.35 8.00 4.03
C ARG A 6 11.87 7.99 4.14
N GLU A 7 12.45 8.66 5.14
CA GLU A 7 13.90 8.62 5.37
C GLU A 7 14.35 7.33 6.07
N LEU A 8 13.44 6.61 6.75
CA LEU A 8 13.75 5.35 7.40
C LEU A 8 14.24 4.32 6.38
N GLN A 9 15.35 3.66 6.72
CA GLN A 9 15.94 2.62 5.88
C GLN A 9 15.52 1.24 6.37
N PRO A 10 15.10 0.33 5.47
CA PRO A 10 14.78 -1.03 5.87
C PRO A 10 16.03 -1.73 6.40
N PRO A 11 15.92 -2.55 7.46
CA PRO A 11 16.98 -3.45 7.88
C PRO A 11 17.54 -4.28 6.72
N GLN A 12 18.83 -4.61 6.78
CA GLN A 12 19.49 -5.34 5.70
C GLN A 12 18.81 -6.69 5.43
N GLY A 13 18.48 -6.93 4.16
CA GLY A 13 17.82 -8.17 3.72
C GLY A 13 16.32 -8.22 3.99
N MET A 14 15.72 -7.12 4.46
CA MET A 14 14.27 -7.03 4.65
C MET A 14 13.54 -6.94 3.30
N GLY A 15 12.45 -7.71 3.19
CA GLY A 15 11.47 -7.60 2.11
C GLY A 15 10.19 -6.92 2.61
N VAL A 16 9.04 -7.28 2.04
CA VAL A 16 7.76 -6.69 2.45
C VAL A 16 7.28 -7.35 3.75
N ALA A 17 7.30 -6.60 4.86
CA ALA A 17 7.10 -7.14 6.21
C ALA A 17 6.67 -6.06 7.20
N SER A 18 6.19 -6.45 8.39
CA SER A 18 5.92 -5.50 9.49
C SER A 18 7.19 -4.81 9.96
N VAL A 19 7.03 -3.81 10.85
CA VAL A 19 8.15 -3.01 11.40
C VAL A 19 9.28 -3.87 12.00
N ASP A 20 8.94 -5.02 12.57
CA ASP A 20 9.85 -5.99 13.20
C ASP A 20 10.21 -7.19 12.29
N GLY A 21 9.82 -7.15 11.01
CA GLY A 21 10.10 -8.20 10.03
C GLY A 21 9.15 -9.39 10.04
N GLY A 22 8.05 -9.32 10.81
CA GLY A 22 7.00 -10.33 10.89
C GLY A 22 5.88 -10.18 9.85
N SER A 23 4.74 -10.82 10.16
CA SER A 23 3.53 -10.76 9.33
C SER A 23 2.92 -9.36 9.34
N LEU A 24 2.48 -8.92 8.18
CA LEU A 24 1.67 -7.71 8.01
C LEU A 24 0.23 -7.95 8.46
N PHE A 25 -0.52 -6.86 8.63
CA PHE A 25 -1.94 -6.86 8.97
C PHE A 25 -2.66 -5.79 8.14
N ASP A 26 -3.68 -6.17 7.37
CA ASP A 26 -4.48 -5.24 6.56
C ASP A 26 -5.76 -5.95 6.09
N CYS A 27 -6.92 -5.43 6.45
CA CYS A 27 -8.20 -6.02 6.04
C CYS A 27 -8.54 -5.80 4.55
N ARG A 28 -7.85 -4.89 3.87
CA ARG A 28 -8.04 -4.60 2.44
C ARG A 28 -7.24 -5.56 1.54
N VAL A 29 -6.32 -6.32 2.13
CA VAL A 29 -5.55 -7.34 1.41
C VAL A 29 -6.33 -8.66 1.48
N PRO A 30 -6.78 -9.19 0.33
CA PRO A 30 -7.62 -10.37 0.27
C PRO A 30 -6.89 -11.62 0.75
N GLY A 31 -7.54 -12.46 1.55
CA GLY A 31 -6.91 -13.65 2.11
C GLY A 31 -7.78 -14.42 3.10
N SER A 32 -7.31 -15.60 3.52
CA SER A 32 -7.99 -16.41 4.54
C SER A 32 -7.81 -15.88 5.97
N SER A 33 -7.06 -14.80 6.14
CA SER A 33 -6.71 -14.17 7.41
C SER A 33 -6.40 -12.69 7.15
N LEU A 34 -6.57 -11.84 8.16
CA LEU A 34 -6.14 -10.43 8.13
C LEU A 34 -4.61 -10.29 8.14
N ARG A 35 -3.87 -11.37 8.42
CA ARG A 35 -2.41 -11.41 8.42
C ARG A 35 -1.86 -12.09 7.17
N PHE A 36 -0.80 -11.52 6.63
CA PHE A 36 -0.13 -12.02 5.42
C PHE A 36 1.37 -11.70 5.45
N GLY A 37 2.14 -12.34 4.56
CA GLY A 37 3.60 -12.25 4.57
C GLY A 37 4.23 -12.86 5.84
N PRO A 38 5.48 -12.48 6.18
CA PRO A 38 6.34 -11.58 5.43
C PRO A 38 6.73 -12.15 4.06
N PHE A 39 7.13 -11.27 3.14
CA PHE A 39 7.59 -11.64 1.82
C PHE A 39 9.06 -11.29 1.66
N ARG A 40 9.83 -12.19 1.05
CA ARG A 40 11.26 -11.96 0.83
C ARG A 40 11.51 -10.85 -0.17
N THR A 41 10.64 -10.69 -1.15
CA THR A 41 10.75 -9.68 -2.20
C THR A 41 9.43 -8.96 -2.42
N VAL A 42 9.48 -7.77 -3.03
CA VAL A 42 8.28 -7.08 -3.52
C VAL A 42 7.53 -7.93 -4.56
N GLN A 43 8.25 -8.74 -5.34
CA GLN A 43 7.64 -9.59 -6.34
C GLN A 43 6.77 -10.69 -5.72
N ASP A 44 7.23 -11.31 -4.64
CA ASP A 44 6.46 -12.30 -3.88
C ASP A 44 5.17 -11.66 -3.31
N PHE A 45 5.26 -10.42 -2.81
CA PHE A 45 4.10 -9.65 -2.35
C PHE A 45 3.11 -9.38 -3.49
N HIS A 46 3.59 -8.95 -4.66
CA HIS A 46 2.73 -8.72 -5.82
C HIS A 46 2.07 -9.99 -6.35
N GLN A 47 2.77 -11.12 -6.33
CA GLN A 47 2.18 -12.42 -6.65
C GLN A 47 1.07 -12.77 -5.66
N HIS A 48 1.30 -12.55 -4.36
CA HIS A 48 0.28 -12.76 -3.33
C HIS A 48 -0.96 -11.89 -3.56
N LEU A 49 -0.78 -10.60 -3.86
CA LEU A 49 -1.87 -9.66 -4.18
C LEU A 49 -2.76 -10.10 -5.36
N ARG A 50 -2.21 -10.93 -6.26
CA ARG A 50 -2.94 -11.51 -7.41
C ARG A 50 -3.21 -13.01 -7.24
N ARG A 51 -3.18 -13.54 -6.02
CA ARG A 51 -3.45 -14.96 -5.70
C ARG A 51 -2.59 -15.94 -6.52
N GLY A 52 -1.33 -15.57 -6.78
CA GLY A 52 -0.36 -16.36 -7.56
C GLY A 52 -0.54 -16.27 -9.07
N MET A 53 -1.37 -15.35 -9.59
CA MET A 53 -1.55 -15.19 -11.03
C MET A 53 -0.28 -14.62 -11.69
N GLU A 54 0.23 -15.38 -12.65
CA GLU A 54 1.37 -15.07 -13.50
C GLU A 54 0.95 -14.53 -14.86
N PHE A 55 1.88 -13.92 -15.58
CA PHE A 55 1.62 -13.37 -16.91
C PHE A 55 1.26 -14.47 -17.92
N ASP A 56 0.20 -14.25 -18.69
CA ASP A 56 -0.20 -15.06 -19.83
C ASP A 56 -0.84 -14.16 -20.89
N SER A 57 -0.46 -14.33 -22.15
CA SER A 57 -0.93 -13.49 -23.27
C SER A 57 -2.43 -13.60 -23.56
N ARG A 58 -3.10 -14.61 -22.98
CA ARG A 58 -4.53 -14.86 -23.11
C ARG A 58 -5.37 -14.15 -22.03
N LEU A 59 -4.73 -13.54 -21.03
CA LEU A 59 -5.44 -12.82 -19.96
C LEU A 59 -6.09 -11.53 -20.48
N ASP A 60 -7.05 -11.01 -19.73
CA ASP A 60 -7.60 -9.67 -19.94
C ASP A 60 -6.46 -8.62 -20.01
N PRO A 61 -6.46 -7.70 -21.00
CA PRO A 61 -5.42 -6.67 -21.13
C PRO A 61 -5.17 -5.84 -19.87
N GLN A 62 -6.20 -5.61 -19.03
CA GLN A 62 -6.06 -4.91 -17.75
C GLN A 62 -5.21 -5.73 -16.77
N ILE A 63 -5.41 -7.04 -16.72
CA ILE A 63 -4.63 -7.95 -15.87
C ILE A 63 -3.19 -8.03 -16.39
N GLN A 64 -2.99 -8.10 -17.71
CA GLN A 64 -1.66 -8.05 -18.31
C GLN A 64 -0.91 -6.77 -17.91
N ASN A 65 -1.58 -5.61 -18.00
CA ASN A 65 -1.01 -4.33 -17.59
C ASN A 65 -0.66 -4.30 -16.10
N LEU A 66 -1.56 -4.78 -15.23
CA LEU A 66 -1.31 -4.91 -13.79
C LEU A 66 -0.02 -5.70 -13.51
N ILE A 67 0.13 -6.88 -14.13
CA ILE A 67 1.31 -7.74 -13.94
C ILE A 67 2.57 -7.05 -14.43
N GLN A 68 2.51 -6.36 -15.58
CA GLN A 68 3.64 -5.59 -16.11
C GLN A 68 4.06 -4.45 -15.18
N GLN A 69 3.10 -3.67 -14.66
CA GLN A 69 3.41 -2.60 -13.71
C GLN A 69 4.00 -3.13 -12.39
N GLN A 70 3.46 -4.24 -11.88
CA GLN A 70 3.97 -4.91 -10.69
C GLN A 70 5.33 -5.59 -10.92
N SER A 71 5.77 -5.74 -12.17
CA SER A 71 7.11 -6.25 -12.52
C SER A 71 8.19 -5.17 -12.61
N LYS A 72 7.80 -3.88 -12.49
CA LYS A 72 8.76 -2.79 -12.33
C LYS A 72 9.50 -2.90 -11.00
N SER A 73 10.65 -2.24 -10.89
CA SER A 73 11.35 -2.11 -9.61
C SER A 73 10.61 -1.13 -8.71
N TRP A 74 10.30 -1.55 -7.49
CA TRP A 74 9.65 -0.73 -6.48
C TRP A 74 10.52 -0.65 -5.23
N PRO A 75 11.06 0.53 -4.89
CA PRO A 75 11.81 0.71 -3.65
C PRO A 75 10.94 0.36 -2.44
N LEU A 76 11.57 -0.30 -1.46
CA LEU A 76 10.95 -0.60 -0.18
C LEU A 76 11.06 0.62 0.73
N VAL A 77 9.96 1.05 1.31
CA VAL A 77 9.88 2.22 2.19
C VAL A 77 8.95 1.92 3.36
N PHE A 78 9.11 2.66 4.46
CA PHE A 78 8.18 2.56 5.57
C PHE A 78 6.87 3.28 5.24
N THR A 79 5.73 2.62 5.48
CA THR A 79 4.38 3.15 5.28
C THR A 79 3.56 3.00 6.55
N HIS A 80 2.64 3.93 6.78
CA HIS A 80 1.60 3.82 7.78
C HIS A 80 0.59 2.75 7.37
N GLY A 81 0.22 2.71 6.10
CA GLY A 81 -0.73 1.72 5.56
C GLY A 81 -2.17 2.22 5.64
N ASP A 82 -2.60 2.80 6.76
CA ASP A 82 -3.95 3.34 6.95
C ASP A 82 -3.98 4.86 7.20
N LEU A 83 -3.25 5.63 6.40
CA LEU A 83 -3.18 7.07 6.58
C LEU A 83 -4.51 7.72 6.16
N SER A 84 -5.23 8.28 7.14
CA SER A 84 -6.51 8.95 6.96
C SER A 84 -6.64 10.16 7.87
N SER A 85 -7.58 11.06 7.56
CA SER A 85 -7.93 12.18 8.45
C SER A 85 -8.38 11.75 9.85
N LEU A 86 -8.80 10.50 10.05
CA LEU A 86 -9.20 9.97 11.36
C LEU A 86 -7.99 9.55 12.21
N ASN A 87 -6.85 9.32 11.56
CA ASN A 87 -5.61 8.83 12.17
C ASN A 87 -4.57 9.95 12.36
N ILE A 88 -4.93 11.20 12.06
CA ILE A 88 -4.08 12.38 12.24
C ILE A 88 -4.63 13.24 13.37
N LEU A 89 -3.84 13.42 14.43
CA LEU A 89 -4.17 14.26 15.56
C LEU A 89 -3.67 15.69 15.32
N VAL A 90 -4.56 16.66 15.54
CA VAL A 90 -4.27 18.09 15.36
C VAL A 90 -4.54 18.87 16.65
N ARG A 91 -3.75 19.91 16.89
CA ARG A 91 -3.97 20.91 17.95
C ARG A 91 -3.87 22.30 17.34
N GLY A 92 -5.00 22.94 17.10
CA GLY A 92 -5.04 24.13 16.25
C GLY A 92 -4.67 23.75 14.82
N ASP A 93 -3.71 24.46 14.24
CA ASP A 93 -3.19 24.20 12.88
C ASP A 93 -2.00 23.23 12.86
N ASP A 94 -1.52 22.78 14.03
CA ASP A 94 -0.37 21.90 14.15
C ASP A 94 -0.78 20.43 14.17
N ILE A 95 -0.11 19.61 13.34
CA ILE A 95 -0.16 18.15 13.44
C ILE A 95 0.68 17.73 14.65
N VAL A 96 0.05 17.07 15.62
CA VAL A 96 0.70 16.65 16.87
C VAL A 96 0.92 15.14 16.97
N GLY A 97 0.39 14.37 16.03
CA GLY A 97 0.65 12.93 15.97
C GLY A 97 -0.09 12.21 14.85
N ILE A 98 0.40 11.02 14.51
CA ILE A 98 -0.30 10.00 13.73
C ILE A 98 -0.50 8.80 14.66
N ILE A 99 -1.69 8.19 14.60
CA ILE A 99 -2.09 7.02 15.40
C ILE A 99 -2.54 5.89 14.48
N ASP A 100 -2.82 4.72 15.06
CA ASP A 100 -3.33 3.53 14.37
C ASP A 100 -2.33 2.85 13.40
N TRP A 101 -1.14 2.59 13.93
CA TRP A 101 -0.01 2.01 13.21
C TRP A 101 -0.09 0.49 12.98
N GLU A 102 -1.25 -0.15 13.17
CA GLU A 102 -1.36 -1.61 13.10
C GLU A 102 -1.12 -2.18 11.70
N THR A 103 -1.35 -1.36 10.67
CA THR A 103 -1.10 -1.70 9.25
C THR A 103 0.30 -1.31 8.76
N ALA A 104 1.09 -0.69 9.64
CA ALA A 104 2.39 -0.14 9.29
C ALA A 104 3.43 -1.21 8.99
N GLY A 105 4.32 -0.91 8.06
CA GLY A 105 5.35 -1.84 7.66
C GLY A 105 6.19 -1.32 6.51
N TRP A 106 7.02 -2.22 6.00
CA TRP A 106 7.87 -1.99 4.84
C TRP A 106 7.15 -2.48 3.59
N TYR A 107 6.81 -1.57 2.70
CA TYR A 107 6.01 -1.83 1.51
C TYR A 107 6.63 -1.18 0.27
N PRO A 108 6.17 -1.56 -0.94
CA PRO A 108 6.49 -0.84 -2.18
C PRO A 108 6.19 0.66 -2.06
N SER A 109 7.00 1.51 -2.69
CA SER A 109 6.91 2.97 -2.54
C SER A 109 5.55 3.59 -2.87
N TYR A 110 4.78 2.96 -3.76
CA TYR A 110 3.44 3.42 -4.13
C TYR A 110 2.37 3.14 -3.06
N TRP A 111 2.63 2.22 -2.12
CA TRP A 111 1.59 1.60 -1.29
C TRP A 111 0.81 2.62 -0.46
N GLU A 112 1.50 3.53 0.24
CA GLU A 112 0.86 4.61 1.03
C GLU A 112 -0.09 5.48 0.19
N TYR A 113 0.33 5.87 -1.01
CA TYR A 113 -0.50 6.72 -1.87
C TYR A 113 -1.78 5.99 -2.24
N THR A 114 -1.64 4.73 -2.64
CA THR A 114 -2.78 3.92 -3.07
C THR A 114 -3.70 3.50 -1.93
N SER A 115 -3.16 3.24 -0.74
CA SER A 115 -3.93 2.84 0.44
C SER A 115 -4.67 4.02 1.07
N ALA A 116 -4.05 5.22 1.11
CA ALA A 116 -4.69 6.46 1.56
C ALA A 116 -5.94 6.82 0.73
N HIS A 117 -5.96 6.46 -0.56
CA HIS A 117 -7.12 6.65 -1.45
C HIS A 117 -8.27 5.66 -1.19
N GLN A 118 -8.07 4.65 -0.34
CA GLN A 118 -9.04 3.58 -0.08
C GLN A 118 -9.69 3.65 1.31
N VAL A 119 -9.15 4.45 2.22
CA VAL A 119 -9.53 4.45 3.65
C VAL A 119 -11.00 4.79 3.90
N ASN A 120 -11.62 5.65 3.08
CA ASN A 120 -13.05 5.95 3.22
C ASN A 120 -13.66 6.54 1.94
N PRO A 121 -14.48 5.76 1.19
CA PRO A 121 -15.14 6.25 -0.02
C PRO A 121 -16.24 7.31 0.24
N GLN A 122 -16.69 7.46 1.49
CA GLN A 122 -17.67 8.48 1.88
C GLN A 122 -17.01 9.82 2.26
N ASN A 123 -15.69 9.84 2.46
CA ASN A 123 -14.95 11.03 2.81
C ASN A 123 -14.28 11.63 1.57
N SER A 124 -15.08 12.34 0.77
CA SER A 124 -14.59 13.03 -0.44
C SER A 124 -13.56 14.12 -0.13
N PHE A 125 -13.62 14.71 1.07
CA PHE A 125 -12.63 15.68 1.51
C PHE A 125 -11.23 15.06 1.53
N TRP A 126 -11.06 13.90 2.17
CA TRP A 126 -9.74 13.26 2.31
C TRP A 126 -9.06 13.01 0.96
N VAL A 127 -9.80 12.48 -0.01
CA VAL A 127 -9.26 12.17 -1.35
C VAL A 127 -8.70 13.42 -2.04
N ASN A 128 -9.31 14.58 -1.85
CA ASN A 128 -8.85 15.83 -2.44
C ASN A 128 -7.59 16.39 -1.75
N GLU A 129 -7.29 15.95 -0.53
CA GLU A 129 -6.15 16.45 0.24
C GLU A 129 -4.89 15.60 0.04
N ILE A 130 -5.00 14.34 -0.40
CA ILE A 130 -3.86 13.42 -0.46
C ILE A 130 -2.70 13.98 -1.30
N ASP A 131 -3.00 14.56 -2.46
CA ASP A 131 -1.98 15.12 -3.37
C ASP A 131 -1.28 16.36 -2.77
N ASN A 132 -1.80 16.95 -1.70
CA ASN A 132 -1.17 18.09 -1.01
C ASN A 132 0.02 17.66 -0.13
N PHE A 133 0.09 16.39 0.28
CA PHE A 133 1.13 15.92 1.22
C PHE A 133 1.76 14.57 0.85
N LEU A 134 1.16 13.79 -0.07
CA LEU A 134 1.80 12.65 -0.71
C LEU A 134 2.16 12.99 -2.15
N GLN A 135 3.26 12.40 -2.64
CA GLN A 135 3.58 12.46 -4.06
C GLN A 135 2.47 11.77 -4.86
N SER A 136 1.92 12.49 -5.84
CA SER A 136 0.88 11.96 -6.73
C SER A 136 1.42 10.82 -7.59
N MET A 137 0.70 9.69 -7.61
CA MET A 137 1.06 8.46 -8.31
C MET A 137 -0.18 7.87 -9.02
N PRO A 138 -0.72 8.56 -10.05
CA PRO A 138 -2.01 8.21 -10.65
C PRO A 138 -1.98 6.89 -11.45
N GLU A 139 -0.84 6.53 -12.04
CA GLU A 139 -0.69 5.25 -12.74
C GLU A 139 -0.78 4.07 -11.76
N GLU A 140 -0.13 4.21 -10.60
CA GLU A 140 -0.10 3.22 -9.53
C GLU A 140 -1.46 3.11 -8.83
N LEU A 141 -2.17 4.23 -8.67
CA LEU A 141 -3.55 4.20 -8.22
C LEU A 141 -4.48 3.50 -9.22
N ALA A 142 -4.28 3.70 -10.52
CA ALA A 142 -5.02 2.95 -11.54
C ALA A 142 -4.70 1.45 -11.51
N MET A 143 -3.41 1.10 -11.34
CA MET A 143 -2.96 -0.28 -11.13
C MET A 143 -3.65 -0.91 -9.93
N GLU A 144 -3.68 -0.22 -8.79
CA GLU A 144 -4.30 -0.72 -7.58
C GLU A 144 -5.84 -0.87 -7.73
N ARG A 145 -6.51 0.05 -8.42
CA ARG A 145 -7.94 -0.10 -8.75
C ARG A 145 -8.21 -1.34 -9.61
N ILE A 146 -7.33 -1.65 -10.57
CA ILE A 146 -7.41 -2.88 -11.36
C ILE A 146 -7.20 -4.09 -10.44
N ARG A 147 -6.19 -4.06 -9.57
CA ARG A 147 -5.96 -5.13 -8.58
C ARG A 147 -7.21 -5.39 -7.75
N GLN A 148 -7.83 -4.36 -7.18
CA GLN A 148 -9.05 -4.50 -6.39
C GLN A 148 -10.22 -5.04 -7.21
N LYS A 149 -10.43 -4.53 -8.43
CA LYS A 149 -11.52 -4.99 -9.31
C LYS A 149 -11.47 -6.49 -9.58
N TYR A 150 -10.28 -7.07 -9.78
CA TYR A 150 -10.12 -8.48 -10.16
C TYR A 150 -9.78 -9.40 -9.00
N PHE A 151 -9.15 -8.89 -7.94
CA PHE A 151 -8.59 -9.70 -6.85
C PHE A 151 -9.01 -9.25 -5.45
N GLY A 152 -9.66 -8.10 -5.28
CA GLY A 152 -10.19 -7.65 -3.99
C GLY A 152 -11.33 -8.53 -3.49
N ASP A 153 -11.53 -8.57 -2.17
CA ASP A 153 -12.71 -9.18 -1.57
C ASP A 153 -13.89 -8.20 -1.64
N ILE A 154 -15.10 -8.72 -1.88
CA ILE A 154 -16.36 -7.96 -2.05
C ILE A 154 -16.79 -7.37 -0.71
#